data_AF-A0A7W7D7L3-F1
#
_entry.id   AF-A0A7W7D7L3-F1
#
_cell.length_a   1.000
_cell.length_b   1.000
_cell.length_c   1.000
_cell.angle_alpha   90.00
_cell.angle_beta   90.00
_cell.angle_gamma   90.00
#
_symmetry.space_group_name_H-M   'P 1'
#
loop_
_entity.id
_entity.type
_entity.pdbx_description
1 polymer ?
#
loop_
_entity_poly.entity_id
_entity_poly.type
_entity_poly.pdbx_seq_one_letter_code
_entity_poly.pdbx_strand_id
1 'polypeptide(L)'
;MDSLAKLARSVAEFADTASLTLVPAVPGHALGAEVCLAPDVLDLPGFLALARKLGGGVLYLKAAPFDPGDDEYEVDDPPEHLLKRKGQIGQLSVAFATNGIVHFWKHRAGWYAEWQQLAEDEESPDDAEDEDGRLTEEERERLTTELVEALLANPEFRAAKAGARHRTGSLAIPPDTPRGVEWEALRIAYDRAEELAKAAYAQIGDDRLDELAAELLATPEYQRASAPATRKQITERFLTRHADGFSPPAPIRDELYARAQKFAKAGKTQGLF
;
A
#
# COMPACT_ATOMS: atom_id res chain seq x y z
N MET A 1 -5.65 7.61 -35.76
CA MET A 1 -6.81 8.04 -34.94
C MET A 1 -7.19 6.89 -34.03
N ASP A 2 -6.43 6.69 -32.96
CA ASP A 2 -6.76 5.70 -31.93
C ASP A 2 -7.74 6.34 -30.96
N SER A 3 -9.01 6.00 -31.15
CA SER A 3 -10.05 6.42 -30.22
C SER A 3 -9.94 5.55 -28.97
N LEU A 4 -9.54 6.11 -27.83
CA LEU A 4 -9.51 5.40 -26.55
C LEU A 4 -10.84 4.71 -26.21
N ALA A 5 -11.97 5.25 -26.67
CA ALA A 5 -13.28 4.60 -26.56
C ALA A 5 -13.36 3.24 -27.27
N LYS A 6 -12.67 3.07 -28.42
CA LYS A 6 -12.60 1.79 -29.13
C LYS A 6 -11.75 0.80 -28.34
N LEU A 7 -10.63 1.26 -27.77
CA LEU A 7 -9.79 0.43 -26.90
C LEU A 7 -10.53 0.01 -25.63
N ALA A 8 -11.26 0.92 -24.98
CA ALA A 8 -12.09 0.59 -23.83
C ALA A 8 -13.14 -0.49 -24.17
N ARG A 9 -13.78 -0.36 -25.34
CA ARG A 9 -14.71 -1.38 -25.84
C ARG A 9 -14.02 -2.72 -26.11
N SER A 10 -12.83 -2.73 -26.71
CA SER A 10 -12.11 -3.97 -26.95
C SER A 10 -11.68 -4.67 -25.66
N VAL A 11 -11.39 -3.92 -24.58
CA VAL A 11 -11.16 -4.52 -23.25
C VAL A 11 -12.43 -5.20 -22.74
N ALA A 12 -13.59 -4.55 -22.86
CA ALA A 12 -14.86 -5.12 -22.43
C ALA A 12 -15.23 -6.38 -23.24
N GLU A 13 -15.08 -6.33 -24.57
CA GLU A 13 -15.30 -7.47 -25.47
C GLU A 13 -14.34 -8.64 -25.16
N PHE A 14 -13.08 -8.32 -24.86
CA PHE A 14 -12.10 -9.32 -24.44
C PHE A 14 -12.47 -9.96 -23.12
N ALA A 15 -12.87 -9.17 -22.12
CA ALA A 15 -13.27 -9.69 -20.81
C ALA A 15 -14.46 -10.65 -20.95
N ASP A 16 -15.47 -10.30 -21.75
CA ASP A 16 -16.62 -11.16 -22.06
C ASP A 16 -16.18 -12.47 -22.73
N THR A 17 -15.39 -12.37 -23.81
CA THR A 17 -14.90 -13.53 -24.57
C THR A 17 -14.03 -14.47 -23.72
N ALA A 18 -13.21 -13.91 -22.83
CA ALA A 18 -12.30 -14.64 -21.95
C ALA A 18 -12.95 -15.07 -20.62
N SER A 19 -14.25 -14.79 -20.42
CA SER A 19 -14.97 -15.04 -19.17
C SER A 19 -14.28 -14.44 -17.93
N LEU A 20 -13.69 -13.25 -18.10
CA LEU A 20 -13.08 -12.47 -17.03
C LEU A 20 -14.09 -11.48 -16.46
N THR A 21 -14.06 -11.28 -15.15
CA THR A 21 -14.92 -10.27 -14.50
C THR A 21 -14.36 -8.88 -14.76
N LEU A 22 -15.14 -8.02 -15.42
CA LEU A 22 -14.77 -6.63 -15.63
C LEU A 22 -15.18 -5.78 -14.42
N VAL A 23 -14.22 -5.09 -13.81
CA VAL A 23 -14.45 -4.14 -12.70
C VAL A 23 -14.25 -2.73 -13.23
N PRO A 24 -15.25 -1.82 -13.12
CA PRO A 24 -15.18 -0.46 -13.67
C PRO A 24 -14.39 0.51 -12.77
N ALA A 25 -13.24 0.07 -12.30
CA ALA A 25 -12.30 0.82 -11.49
C ALA A 25 -10.89 0.28 -11.71
N VAL A 26 -9.87 1.02 -11.30
CA VAL A 26 -8.49 0.52 -11.18
C VAL A 26 -8.04 0.57 -9.72
N PRO A 27 -7.23 -0.40 -9.24
CA PRO A 27 -6.64 -0.33 -7.91
C PRO A 27 -5.83 0.96 -7.73
N GLY A 28 -5.75 1.46 -6.50
CA GLY A 28 -4.85 2.56 -6.17
C GLY A 28 -3.39 2.17 -6.44
N HIS A 29 -2.63 3.12 -6.98
CA HIS A 29 -1.19 2.97 -7.23
C HIS A 29 -0.39 3.07 -5.93
N ALA A 30 0.83 2.52 -5.94
CA ALA A 30 1.80 2.61 -4.84
C ALA A 30 1.33 2.01 -3.49
N LEU A 31 0.32 1.13 -3.51
CA LEU A 31 -0.18 0.42 -2.32
C LEU A 31 0.42 -0.99 -2.15
N GLY A 32 1.40 -1.37 -2.97
CA GLY A 32 2.03 -2.68 -2.94
C GLY A 32 2.93 -2.96 -4.16
N ALA A 33 3.21 -4.24 -4.41
CA ALA A 33 4.00 -4.66 -5.56
C ALA A 33 3.22 -4.49 -6.87
N GLU A 34 3.72 -3.63 -7.75
CA GLU A 34 3.08 -3.30 -9.03
C GLU A 34 4.08 -3.22 -10.19
N VAL A 35 3.56 -3.44 -11.40
CA VAL A 35 4.30 -3.30 -12.66
C VAL A 35 3.48 -2.42 -13.58
N CYS A 36 4.06 -1.30 -14.02
CA CYS A 36 3.44 -0.41 -14.99
C CYS A 36 4.04 -0.64 -16.39
N LEU A 37 3.19 -1.05 -17.34
CA LEU A 37 3.57 -1.31 -18.72
C LEU A 37 2.98 -0.21 -19.61
N ALA A 38 3.86 0.51 -20.29
CA ALA A 38 3.45 1.55 -21.23
C ALA A 38 3.11 0.94 -22.61
N PRO A 39 2.28 1.62 -23.44
CA PRO A 39 1.81 1.08 -24.71
C PRO A 39 2.91 0.81 -25.75
N ASP A 40 4.05 1.48 -25.63
CA ASP A 40 5.26 1.29 -26.42
C ASP A 40 6.07 0.05 -26.01
N VAL A 41 5.95 -0.38 -24.75
CA VAL A 41 6.56 -1.61 -24.23
C VAL A 41 5.69 -2.83 -24.56
N LEU A 42 4.38 -2.71 -24.34
CA LEU A 42 3.41 -3.77 -24.62
C LEU A 42 2.10 -3.13 -25.06
N ASP A 43 1.63 -3.50 -26.25
CA ASP A 43 0.36 -3.03 -26.76
C ASP A 43 -0.83 -3.63 -25.96
N LEU A 44 -2.01 -3.03 -26.12
CA LEU A 44 -3.19 -3.49 -25.39
C LEU A 44 -3.54 -4.97 -25.68
N PRO A 45 -3.54 -5.44 -26.94
CA PRO A 45 -3.76 -6.87 -27.22
C PRO A 45 -2.76 -7.79 -26.51
N GLY A 46 -1.47 -7.44 -26.50
CA GLY A 46 -0.43 -8.18 -25.79
C GLY A 46 -0.65 -8.19 -24.29
N PHE A 47 -1.04 -7.05 -23.71
CA PHE A 47 -1.37 -6.93 -22.28
C PHE A 47 -2.58 -7.80 -21.90
N LEU A 48 -3.64 -7.80 -22.70
CA LEU A 48 -4.82 -8.65 -22.48
C LEU A 48 -4.48 -10.14 -22.64
N ALA A 49 -3.65 -10.50 -23.62
CA ALA A 49 -3.16 -11.86 -23.79
C ALA A 49 -2.35 -12.33 -22.57
N LEU A 50 -1.54 -11.44 -21.99
CA LEU A 50 -0.82 -11.70 -20.74
C LEU A 50 -1.78 -11.94 -19.57
N ALA A 51 -2.80 -11.09 -19.42
CA ALA A 51 -3.82 -11.24 -18.38
C ALA A 51 -4.51 -12.61 -18.43
N ARG A 52 -4.87 -13.07 -19.64
CA ARG A 52 -5.45 -14.40 -19.86
C ARG A 52 -4.47 -15.52 -19.55
N LYS A 53 -3.21 -15.38 -19.97
CA LYS A 53 -2.17 -16.40 -19.73
C LYS A 53 -1.87 -16.58 -18.24
N LEU A 54 -1.83 -15.49 -17.48
CA LEU A 54 -1.50 -15.50 -16.05
C LEU A 54 -2.71 -15.75 -15.14
N GLY A 55 -3.93 -15.83 -15.68
CA GLY A 55 -5.11 -16.34 -14.98
C GLY A 55 -5.72 -15.40 -13.94
N GLY A 56 -5.71 -14.08 -14.19
CA GLY A 56 -6.12 -13.08 -13.18
C GLY A 56 -7.60 -13.08 -12.77
N GLY A 57 -8.49 -13.76 -13.50
CA GLY A 57 -9.95 -13.87 -13.22
C GLY A 57 -10.75 -12.55 -13.30
N VAL A 58 -10.08 -11.42 -13.08
CA VAL A 58 -10.62 -10.07 -13.01
C VAL A 58 -9.76 -9.16 -13.90
N LEU A 59 -10.44 -8.31 -14.66
CA LEU A 59 -9.86 -7.18 -15.37
C LEU A 59 -10.45 -5.90 -14.80
N TYR A 60 -9.56 -5.00 -14.43
CA TYR A 60 -9.88 -3.65 -13.98
C TYR A 60 -9.82 -2.71 -15.18
N LEU A 61 -10.83 -1.87 -15.34
CA LEU A 61 -10.91 -0.91 -16.44
C LEU A 61 -11.42 0.41 -15.91
N LYS A 62 -10.62 1.46 -16.08
CA LYS A 62 -11.04 2.85 -15.87
C LYS A 62 -10.83 3.61 -17.17
N ALA A 63 -11.93 4.07 -17.76
CA ALA A 63 -11.93 5.01 -18.86
C ALA A 63 -12.38 6.36 -18.30
N ALA A 64 -11.44 7.28 -18.11
CA ALA A 64 -11.75 8.60 -17.55
C ALA A 64 -12.23 9.53 -18.66
N PRO A 65 -13.52 9.94 -18.65
CA PRO A 65 -13.95 11.03 -19.52
C PRO A 65 -13.24 12.30 -19.08
N PHE A 66 -12.82 13.10 -20.05
CA PHE A 66 -12.23 14.39 -19.81
C PHE A 66 -13.34 15.38 -19.45
N ASP A 67 -13.29 15.94 -18.25
CA ASP A 67 -14.13 17.06 -17.87
C ASP A 67 -13.26 18.15 -17.25
N PRO A 68 -12.94 19.24 -17.98
CA PRO A 68 -12.07 20.30 -17.45
C PRO A 68 -12.67 21.06 -16.25
N GLY A 69 -13.98 20.92 -15.96
CA GLY A 69 -14.60 21.55 -14.79
C GLY A 69 -14.81 20.62 -13.59
N ASP A 70 -14.39 19.36 -13.70
CA ASP A 70 -14.43 18.31 -12.66
C ASP A 70 -13.11 17.51 -12.65
N ASP A 71 -12.06 18.05 -13.30
CA ASP A 71 -10.71 17.50 -13.26
C ASP A 71 -10.03 17.99 -11.97
N GLU A 72 -9.14 17.19 -11.39
CA GLU A 72 -8.42 17.56 -10.14
C GLU A 72 -7.47 18.76 -10.35
N TYR A 73 -7.28 19.15 -11.61
CA TYR A 73 -6.42 20.23 -12.06
C TYR A 73 -7.28 21.30 -12.74
N GLU A 74 -7.54 22.40 -12.04
CA GLU A 74 -8.20 23.57 -12.62
C GLU A 74 -7.20 24.30 -13.51
N VAL A 75 -7.56 24.50 -14.78
CA VAL A 75 -6.80 25.34 -15.71
C VAL A 75 -7.63 26.61 -15.93
N ASP A 76 -7.08 27.79 -15.65
CA ASP A 76 -7.80 29.07 -15.59
C ASP A 76 -8.24 29.55 -16.99
N ASP A 77 -7.42 29.36 -18.02
CA ASP A 77 -7.75 29.67 -19.42
C ASP A 77 -7.47 28.49 -20.37
N PRO A 78 -8.32 27.45 -20.34
CA PRO A 78 -8.08 26.24 -21.09
C PRO A 78 -8.26 26.49 -22.60
N PRO A 79 -7.29 26.10 -23.45
CA PRO A 79 -7.38 26.32 -24.89
C PRO A 79 -8.68 25.80 -25.51
N GLU A 80 -9.32 26.60 -26.38
CA GLU A 80 -10.62 26.26 -26.99
C GLU A 80 -10.65 24.89 -27.69
N HIS A 81 -9.52 24.45 -28.25
CA HIS A 81 -9.45 23.14 -28.93
C HIS A 81 -9.46 21.96 -27.95
N LEU A 82 -9.04 22.15 -26.71
CA LEU A 82 -9.12 21.16 -25.63
C LEU A 82 -10.53 21.16 -25.01
N LEU A 83 -11.16 22.32 -24.81
CA LEU A 83 -12.55 22.40 -24.34
C LEU A 83 -13.53 21.61 -25.23
N LYS A 84 -13.30 21.60 -26.55
CA LYS A 84 -14.07 20.79 -27.52
C LYS A 84 -13.94 19.27 -27.32
N ARG A 85 -13.01 18.82 -26.46
CA ARG A 85 -12.79 17.41 -26.09
C ARG A 85 -13.57 16.98 -24.86
N LYS A 86 -14.31 17.87 -24.17
CA LYS A 86 -15.13 17.52 -23.00
C LYS A 86 -16.02 16.29 -23.28
N GLY A 87 -16.02 15.35 -22.35
CA GLY A 87 -16.69 14.05 -22.44
C GLY A 87 -15.97 12.98 -23.25
N GLN A 88 -14.89 13.31 -23.98
CA GLN A 88 -14.05 12.31 -24.66
C GLN A 88 -13.12 11.64 -23.64
N ILE A 89 -12.78 10.36 -23.84
CA ILE A 89 -11.86 9.67 -22.95
C ILE A 89 -10.45 10.23 -23.17
N GLY A 90 -9.89 10.87 -22.14
CA GLY A 90 -8.51 11.38 -22.14
C GLY A 90 -7.49 10.32 -21.73
N GLN A 91 -7.89 9.41 -20.84
CA GLN A 91 -7.05 8.35 -20.31
C GLN A 91 -7.80 7.02 -20.19
N LEU A 92 -7.13 5.95 -20.61
CA LEU A 92 -7.55 4.58 -20.42
C LEU A 92 -6.54 3.85 -19.55
N SER A 93 -7.03 3.26 -18.45
CA SER A 93 -6.24 2.45 -17.54
C SER A 93 -6.84 1.06 -17.46
N VAL A 94 -6.01 0.03 -17.63
CA VAL A 94 -6.38 -1.38 -17.55
C VAL A 94 -5.46 -2.05 -16.54
N ALA A 95 -5.98 -2.91 -15.69
CA ALA A 95 -5.14 -3.67 -14.78
C ALA A 95 -5.65 -5.09 -14.57
N PHE A 96 -4.76 -5.98 -14.13
CA PHE A 96 -5.13 -7.28 -13.56
C PHE A 96 -4.15 -7.64 -12.45
N ALA A 97 -4.61 -8.47 -11.52
CA ALA A 97 -3.77 -8.96 -10.42
C ALA A 97 -3.48 -10.44 -10.61
N THR A 98 -2.23 -10.84 -10.41
CA THR A 98 -1.83 -12.26 -10.40
C THR A 98 -0.65 -12.42 -9.44
N ASN A 99 -0.64 -13.51 -8.67
CA ASN A 99 0.42 -13.83 -7.71
C ASN A 99 0.80 -12.67 -6.75
N GLY A 100 -0.18 -11.83 -6.37
CA GLY A 100 0.04 -10.70 -5.47
C GLY A 100 0.66 -9.45 -6.12
N ILE A 101 0.84 -9.43 -7.45
CA ILE A 101 1.35 -8.28 -8.20
C ILE A 101 0.24 -7.70 -9.08
N VAL A 102 0.06 -6.39 -9.00
CA VAL A 102 -0.86 -5.66 -9.88
C VAL A 102 -0.11 -5.21 -11.13
N HIS A 103 -0.60 -5.59 -12.30
CA HIS A 103 -0.06 -5.17 -13.57
C HIS A 103 -0.96 -4.08 -14.13
N PHE A 104 -0.39 -2.93 -14.42
CA PHE A 104 -1.08 -1.77 -14.97
C PHE A 104 -0.66 -1.54 -16.41
N TRP A 105 -1.63 -1.18 -17.23
CA TRP A 105 -1.44 -0.66 -18.56
C TRP A 105 -2.19 0.65 -18.69
N LYS A 106 -1.53 1.69 -19.19
CA LYS A 106 -2.08 3.05 -19.22
C LYS A 106 -1.79 3.69 -20.56
N HIS A 107 -2.83 4.23 -21.19
CA HIS A 107 -2.69 4.98 -22.43
C HIS A 107 -3.47 6.30 -22.33
N ARG A 108 -2.83 7.37 -22.77
CA ARG A 108 -3.37 8.72 -22.81
C ARG A 108 -3.49 9.16 -24.26
N ALA A 109 -4.55 9.90 -24.56
CA ALA A 109 -4.64 10.58 -25.83
C ALA A 109 -3.59 11.68 -25.89
N GLY A 110 -2.99 11.93 -27.06
CA GLY A 110 -1.94 12.96 -27.20
C GLY A 110 -2.40 14.35 -26.77
N TRP A 111 -3.66 14.73 -27.08
CA TRP A 111 -4.26 15.99 -26.62
C TRP A 111 -4.51 16.04 -25.11
N TYR A 112 -4.66 14.87 -24.46
CA TYR A 112 -4.81 14.82 -23.01
C TYR A 112 -3.45 14.93 -22.30
N ALA A 113 -2.37 14.52 -22.97
CA ALA A 113 -1.02 14.82 -22.50
C ALA A 113 -0.73 16.33 -22.58
N GLU A 114 -1.21 17.02 -23.62
CA GLU A 114 -1.15 18.49 -23.69
C GLU A 114 -1.96 19.15 -22.56
N TRP A 115 -3.18 18.65 -22.26
CA TRP A 115 -3.95 19.11 -21.09
C TRP A 115 -3.20 18.90 -19.78
N GLN A 116 -2.63 17.70 -19.56
CA GLN A 116 -1.84 17.44 -18.36
C GLN A 116 -0.59 18.28 -18.29
N GLN A 117 0.05 18.55 -19.43
CA GLN A 117 1.18 19.46 -19.46
C GLN A 117 0.74 20.89 -19.17
N LEU A 118 -0.41 21.36 -19.66
CA LEU A 118 -0.95 22.68 -19.30
C LEU A 118 -1.37 22.75 -17.84
N ALA A 119 -1.91 21.67 -17.28
CA ALA A 119 -2.16 21.56 -15.85
C ALA A 119 -0.85 21.57 -15.05
N GLU A 120 0.17 20.84 -15.50
CA GLU A 120 1.52 20.79 -14.91
C GLU A 120 2.29 22.12 -15.10
N ASP A 121 2.00 22.86 -16.19
CA ASP A 121 2.62 24.14 -16.56
C ASP A 121 1.83 25.34 -16.01
N GLU A 122 0.53 25.25 -15.71
CA GLU A 122 -0.17 26.16 -14.80
C GLU A 122 0.14 25.81 -13.34
N GLU A 123 0.47 24.55 -13.07
CA GLU A 123 1.30 24.13 -11.92
C GLU A 123 2.80 24.49 -12.11
N SER A 124 3.20 25.30 -13.13
CA SER A 124 4.54 25.92 -13.13
C SER A 124 4.72 26.68 -11.82
N PRO A 125 5.95 26.79 -11.30
CA PRO A 125 6.23 26.88 -9.88
C PRO A 125 5.86 28.23 -9.29
N ASP A 126 4.59 28.60 -9.30
CA ASP A 126 3.94 29.67 -8.54
C ASP A 126 3.31 29.11 -7.25
N ASP A 127 3.48 27.80 -7.02
CA ASP A 127 3.83 27.28 -5.70
C ASP A 127 5.25 27.74 -5.26
N ALA A 128 5.95 28.60 -6.02
CA ALA A 128 7.02 29.48 -5.56
C ALA A 128 6.49 30.88 -5.34
N GLU A 129 6.60 31.31 -4.09
CA GLU A 129 6.62 32.71 -3.68
C GLU A 129 5.21 33.35 -3.58
N ASP A 130 4.37 32.96 -2.61
CA ASP A 130 4.50 33.58 -1.28
C ASP A 130 5.92 33.46 -0.73
N GLU A 131 6.72 34.51 -0.91
CA GLU A 131 8.09 34.65 -0.39
C GLU A 131 8.15 34.54 1.16
N ASP A 132 7.00 34.34 1.83
CA ASP A 132 6.86 34.11 3.27
C ASP A 132 6.45 32.65 3.65
N GLY A 133 6.19 31.74 2.70
CA GLY A 133 5.49 30.46 2.96
C GLY A 133 6.19 29.14 2.59
N ARG A 134 7.26 29.17 1.77
CA ARG A 134 8.00 27.95 1.42
C ARG A 134 8.90 27.51 2.56
N LEU A 135 8.65 26.31 3.07
CA LEU A 135 9.59 25.65 3.98
C LEU A 135 10.96 25.58 3.29
N THR A 136 11.95 26.15 3.94
CA THR A 136 13.35 25.95 3.59
C THR A 136 13.68 24.45 3.61
N GLU A 137 14.74 24.05 2.91
CA GLU A 137 15.24 22.67 2.97
C GLU A 137 15.41 22.18 4.41
N GLU A 138 15.96 23.06 5.26
CA GLU A 138 16.16 22.80 6.69
C GLU A 138 14.83 22.61 7.43
N GLU A 139 13.81 23.41 7.14
CA GLU A 139 12.49 23.26 7.76
C GLU A 139 11.77 22.00 7.26
N ARG A 140 11.92 21.66 5.98
CA ARG A 140 11.39 20.42 5.42
C ARG A 140 12.05 19.21 6.06
N GLU A 141 13.37 19.21 6.18
CA GLU A 141 14.13 18.14 6.85
C GLU A 141 13.75 18.03 8.33
N ARG A 142 13.62 19.18 9.03
CA ARG A 142 13.17 19.24 10.42
C ARG A 142 11.78 18.62 10.58
N LEU A 143 10.80 19.09 9.82
CA LEU A 143 9.42 18.59 9.91
C LEU A 143 9.32 17.12 9.52
N THR A 144 10.06 16.69 8.50
CA THR A 144 10.13 15.27 8.12
C THR A 144 10.69 14.45 9.27
N THR A 145 11.76 14.90 9.91
CA THR A 145 12.40 14.21 11.04
C THR A 145 11.47 14.14 12.25
N GLU A 146 10.85 15.26 12.63
CA GLU A 146 9.89 15.32 13.73
C GLU A 146 8.70 14.38 13.48
N LEU A 147 8.18 14.35 12.25
CA LEU A 147 7.07 13.49 11.89
C LEU A 147 7.46 12.01 11.87
N VAL A 148 8.66 11.67 11.38
CA VAL A 148 9.22 10.32 11.48
C VAL A 148 9.32 9.89 12.94
N GLU A 149 9.84 10.73 13.83
CA GLU A 149 9.96 10.43 15.25
C GLU A 149 8.58 10.26 15.91
N ALA A 150 7.61 11.12 15.58
CA ALA A 150 6.25 11.02 16.09
C ALA A 150 5.57 9.72 15.64
N LEU A 151 5.70 9.36 14.35
CA LEU A 151 5.19 8.09 13.81
C LEU A 151 5.87 6.90 14.49
N LEU A 152 7.19 6.93 14.66
CA LEU A 152 7.93 5.90 15.36
C LEU A 152 7.62 5.87 16.85
N ALA A 153 7.13 6.95 17.48
CA ALA A 153 6.66 6.93 18.87
C ALA A 153 5.23 6.40 19.01
N ASN A 154 4.44 6.41 17.93
CA ASN A 154 3.04 5.99 17.93
C ASN A 154 2.92 4.45 18.13
N PRO A 155 2.29 3.99 19.22
CA PRO A 155 2.14 2.56 19.49
C PRO A 155 1.32 1.81 18.44
N GLU A 156 0.30 2.44 17.85
CA GLU A 156 -0.53 1.83 16.82
C GLU A 156 0.25 1.64 15.53
N PHE A 157 1.11 2.60 15.19
CA PHE A 157 2.00 2.51 14.03
C PHE A 157 3.02 1.37 14.18
N ARG A 158 3.64 1.24 15.35
CA ARG A 158 4.56 0.12 15.66
C ARG A 158 3.84 -1.23 15.59
N ALA A 159 2.67 -1.33 16.20
CA ALA A 159 1.90 -2.56 16.28
C ALA A 159 1.23 -2.95 14.95
N ALA A 160 1.07 -2.00 14.02
CA ALA A 160 0.51 -2.28 12.71
C ALA A 160 1.39 -3.25 11.90
N LYS A 161 0.76 -4.14 11.15
CA LYS A 161 1.42 -5.02 10.17
C LYS A 161 1.83 -4.21 8.94
N ALA A 162 2.83 -4.70 8.19
CA ALA A 162 3.32 -4.10 6.95
C ALA A 162 2.22 -3.47 6.07
N GLY A 163 1.20 -4.25 5.67
CA GLY A 163 0.11 -3.73 4.81
C GLY A 163 -0.87 -2.75 5.46
N ALA A 164 -0.92 -2.66 6.80
CA ALA A 164 -1.79 -1.73 7.52
C ALA A 164 -1.04 -0.48 8.02
N ARG A 165 0.29 -0.56 8.15
CA ARG A 165 1.12 0.48 8.75
C ARG A 165 1.08 1.80 7.98
N HIS A 166 1.06 1.75 6.65
CA HIS A 166 0.89 2.96 5.83
C HIS A 166 -0.42 3.68 6.15
N ARG A 167 -1.54 2.95 6.25
CA ARG A 167 -2.83 3.53 6.59
C ARG A 167 -2.84 4.09 8.01
N THR A 168 -2.30 3.35 8.98
CA THR A 168 -2.18 3.82 10.37
C THR A 168 -1.31 5.06 10.48
N GLY A 169 -0.22 5.13 9.72
CA GLY A 169 0.65 6.29 9.67
C GLY A 169 -0.06 7.51 9.10
N SER A 170 -0.68 7.37 7.92
CA SER A 170 -1.38 8.49 7.27
C SER A 170 -2.51 9.06 8.14
N LEU A 171 -3.24 8.22 8.89
CA LEU A 171 -4.25 8.69 9.84
C LEU A 171 -3.68 9.40 11.09
N ALA A 172 -2.40 9.20 11.40
CA ALA A 172 -1.73 9.83 12.53
C ALA A 172 -1.05 11.15 12.17
N ILE A 173 -0.96 11.48 10.87
CA ILE A 173 -0.32 12.71 10.38
C ILE A 173 -1.35 13.85 10.43
N PRO A 174 -0.97 15.04 10.93
CA PRO A 174 -1.84 16.21 10.92
C PRO A 174 -2.29 16.58 9.50
N PRO A 175 -3.58 16.92 9.27
CA PRO A 175 -4.12 17.17 7.94
C PRO A 175 -3.55 18.43 7.25
N ASP A 176 -2.90 19.30 8.02
CA ASP A 176 -2.18 20.50 7.57
C ASP A 176 -0.71 20.23 7.23
N THR A 177 -0.25 18.98 7.32
CA THR A 177 1.12 18.61 6.94
C THR A 177 1.30 18.77 5.44
N PRO A 178 2.36 19.48 4.98
CA PRO A 178 2.67 19.57 3.55
C PRO A 178 2.83 18.19 2.93
N ARG A 179 2.15 17.95 1.80
CA ARG A 179 2.08 16.63 1.15
C ARG A 179 3.45 15.99 0.87
N GLY A 180 4.45 16.81 0.50
CA GLY A 180 5.83 16.35 0.30
C GLY A 180 6.49 15.84 1.58
N VAL A 181 6.24 16.51 2.72
CA VAL A 181 6.72 16.10 4.05
C VAL A 181 5.99 14.84 4.52
N GLU A 182 4.66 14.77 4.32
CA GLU A 182 3.86 13.59 4.67
C GLU A 182 4.42 12.34 3.99
N TRP A 183 4.57 12.38 2.66
CA TRP A 183 4.99 11.24 1.87
C TRP A 183 6.39 10.76 2.26
N GLU A 184 7.34 11.69 2.39
CA GLU A 184 8.72 11.37 2.72
C GLU A 184 8.85 10.85 4.16
N ALA A 185 8.14 11.45 5.12
CA ALA A 185 8.12 10.99 6.49
C ALA A 185 7.52 9.60 6.62
N LEU A 186 6.40 9.29 5.94
CA LEU A 186 5.80 7.96 5.95
C LEU A 186 6.76 6.90 5.40
N ARG A 187 7.40 7.19 4.27
CA ARG A 187 8.37 6.30 3.63
C ARG A 187 9.54 5.99 4.58
N ILE A 188 10.17 7.03 5.13
CA ILE A 188 11.31 6.88 6.06
C ILE A 188 10.88 6.18 7.34
N ALA A 189 9.74 6.55 7.93
CA ALA A 189 9.24 5.93 9.16
C ALA A 189 8.92 4.45 8.95
N TYR A 190 8.40 4.08 7.78
CA TYR A 190 8.14 2.68 7.43
C TYR A 190 9.41 1.86 7.39
N ASP A 191 10.42 2.32 6.63
CA ASP A 191 11.71 1.63 6.50
C ASP A 191 12.39 1.50 7.87
N ARG A 192 12.43 2.58 8.66
CA ARG A 192 12.99 2.56 10.02
C ARG A 192 12.21 1.63 10.96
N ALA A 193 10.88 1.61 10.89
CA ALA A 193 10.08 0.71 11.70
C ALA A 193 10.34 -0.77 11.36
N GLU A 194 10.58 -1.08 10.09
CA GLU A 194 10.94 -2.44 9.67
C GLU A 194 12.32 -2.84 10.21
N GLU A 195 13.32 -1.98 10.11
CA GLU A 195 14.66 -2.25 10.64
C GLU A 195 14.67 -2.37 12.16
N LEU A 196 13.92 -1.51 12.87
CA LEU A 196 13.76 -1.60 14.33
C LEU A 196 13.04 -2.90 14.73
N ALA A 197 11.99 -3.30 14.03
CA ALA A 197 11.31 -4.56 14.28
C ALA A 197 12.26 -5.76 14.04
N LYS A 198 13.02 -5.76 12.93
CA LYS A 198 14.03 -6.79 12.66
C LYS A 198 15.06 -6.86 13.79
N ALA A 199 15.60 -5.72 14.22
CA ALA A 199 16.58 -5.66 15.29
C ALA A 199 16.02 -6.18 16.63
N ALA A 200 14.79 -5.79 16.98
CA ALA A 200 14.12 -6.24 18.22
C ALA A 200 13.91 -7.77 18.22
N TYR A 201 13.45 -8.34 17.11
CA TYR A 201 13.23 -9.78 17.02
C TYR A 201 14.51 -10.59 16.81
N ALA A 202 15.57 -10.02 16.24
CA ALA A 202 16.87 -10.67 16.12
C ALA A 202 17.54 -10.93 17.49
N GLN A 203 17.21 -10.13 18.51
CA GLN A 203 17.68 -10.35 19.89
C GLN A 203 16.97 -11.52 20.58
N ILE A 204 15.83 -11.97 20.05
CA ILE A 204 15.06 -13.10 20.59
C ILE A 204 15.64 -14.39 20.00
N GLY A 205 16.75 -14.83 20.57
CA GLY A 205 17.39 -16.12 20.25
C GLY A 205 16.60 -17.33 20.79
N ASP A 206 17.11 -18.53 20.48
CA ASP A 206 16.44 -19.79 20.82
C ASP A 206 16.21 -19.97 22.33
N ASP A 207 17.20 -19.68 23.16
CA ASP A 207 17.06 -19.81 24.62
C ASP A 207 15.99 -18.85 25.16
N ARG A 208 15.95 -17.62 24.63
CA ARG A 208 14.95 -16.63 25.01
C ARG A 208 13.55 -17.02 24.56
N LEU A 209 13.41 -17.70 23.42
CA LEU A 209 12.12 -18.24 22.97
C LEU A 209 11.58 -19.32 23.91
N ASP A 210 12.44 -20.15 24.49
CA ASP A 210 12.03 -21.15 25.48
C ASP A 210 11.55 -20.50 26.78
N GLU A 211 12.27 -19.49 27.28
CA GLU A 211 11.83 -18.70 28.44
C GLU A 211 10.48 -18.03 28.18
N LEU A 212 10.35 -17.34 27.05
CA LEU A 212 9.10 -16.69 26.64
C LEU A 212 7.96 -17.70 26.46
N ALA A 213 8.24 -18.94 26.05
CA ALA A 213 7.24 -19.98 25.93
C ALA A 213 6.70 -20.40 27.31
N ALA A 214 7.57 -20.51 28.31
CA ALA A 214 7.18 -20.78 29.69
C ALA A 214 6.37 -19.62 30.28
N GLU A 215 6.81 -18.37 30.07
CA GLU A 215 6.09 -17.16 30.48
C GLU A 215 4.69 -17.06 29.82
N LEU A 216 4.60 -17.35 28.52
CA LEU A 216 3.34 -17.37 27.78
C LEU A 216 2.38 -18.43 28.36
N LEU A 217 2.88 -19.61 28.74
CA LEU A 217 2.06 -20.65 29.37
C LEU A 217 1.53 -20.25 30.75
N ALA A 218 2.27 -19.44 31.49
CA ALA A 218 1.83 -18.89 32.76
C ALA A 218 0.77 -17.78 32.59
N THR A 219 0.57 -17.27 31.37
CA THR A 219 -0.37 -16.17 31.11
C THR A 219 -1.83 -16.64 31.22
N PRO A 220 -2.66 -16.05 32.12
CA PRO A 220 -4.05 -16.48 32.33
C PRO A 220 -4.94 -16.36 31.09
N GLU A 221 -4.67 -15.39 30.22
CA GLU A 221 -5.38 -15.22 28.95
C GLU A 221 -5.12 -16.40 28.00
N TYR A 222 -3.86 -16.84 27.91
CA TYR A 222 -3.45 -17.96 27.08
C TYR A 222 -4.02 -19.29 27.60
N GLN A 223 -4.05 -19.48 28.93
CA GLN A 223 -4.62 -20.66 29.57
C GLN A 223 -6.14 -20.78 29.35
N ARG A 224 -6.86 -19.65 29.43
CA ARG A 224 -8.32 -19.61 29.23
C ARG A 224 -8.72 -19.79 27.76
N ALA A 225 -7.84 -19.48 26.81
CA ALA A 225 -8.12 -19.65 25.41
C ALA A 225 -8.18 -21.15 25.02
N SER A 226 -9.33 -21.59 24.52
CA SER A 226 -9.54 -22.96 24.03
C SER A 226 -9.23 -23.11 22.54
N ALA A 227 -9.44 -22.07 21.75
CA ALA A 227 -9.25 -22.10 20.30
C ALA A 227 -7.80 -21.83 19.88
N PRO A 228 -7.22 -22.62 18.96
CA PRO A 228 -5.86 -22.40 18.45
C PRO A 228 -5.64 -21.00 17.84
N ALA A 229 -6.63 -20.49 17.10
CA ALA A 229 -6.55 -19.15 16.50
C ALA A 229 -6.45 -18.04 17.56
N THR A 230 -7.26 -18.12 18.62
CA THR A 230 -7.21 -17.18 19.75
C THR A 230 -5.88 -17.25 20.49
N ARG A 231 -5.33 -18.45 20.69
CA ARG A 231 -3.99 -18.61 21.29
C ARG A 231 -2.91 -17.95 20.46
N LYS A 232 -2.95 -18.10 19.12
CA LYS A 232 -2.01 -17.40 18.22
C LYS A 232 -2.12 -15.88 18.30
N GLN A 233 -3.33 -15.34 18.42
CA GLN A 233 -3.54 -13.89 18.63
C GLN A 233 -2.97 -13.42 19.98
N ILE A 234 -3.13 -14.21 21.04
CA ILE A 234 -2.54 -13.93 22.35
C ILE A 234 -1.01 -14.00 22.27
N THR A 235 -0.44 -15.00 21.60
CA THR A 235 1.00 -15.11 21.33
C THR A 235 1.52 -13.89 20.58
N GLU A 236 0.79 -13.43 19.57
CA GLU A 236 1.14 -12.23 18.80
C GLU A 236 1.20 -10.99 19.71
N ARG A 237 0.14 -10.75 20.50
CA ARG A 237 0.09 -9.64 21.45
C ARG A 237 1.17 -9.74 22.53
N PHE A 238 1.47 -10.96 22.98
CA PHE A 238 2.52 -11.21 23.96
C PHE A 238 3.89 -10.83 23.41
N LEU A 239 4.22 -11.27 22.18
CA LEU A 239 5.47 -10.92 21.51
C LEU A 239 5.60 -9.42 21.22
N THR A 240 4.51 -8.75 20.87
CA THR A 240 4.52 -7.29 20.66
C THR A 240 4.99 -6.53 21.90
N ARG A 241 4.62 -6.99 23.10
CA ARG A 241 5.09 -6.39 24.37
C ARG A 241 6.59 -6.63 24.65
N HIS A 242 7.19 -7.63 24.01
CA HIS A 242 8.59 -8.03 24.20
C HIS A 242 9.53 -7.53 23.10
N ALA A 243 9.00 -6.77 22.13
CA ALA A 243 9.74 -6.24 20.99
C ALA A 243 9.35 -4.79 20.74
N ASP A 244 9.39 -3.95 21.79
CA ASP A 244 9.18 -2.50 21.73
C ASP A 244 7.87 -2.04 21.07
N GLY A 245 6.84 -2.90 21.07
CA GLY A 245 5.54 -2.61 20.47
C GLY A 245 5.42 -2.99 18.99
N PHE A 246 6.44 -3.60 18.38
CA PHE A 246 6.39 -4.04 16.99
C PHE A 246 5.59 -5.33 16.81
N SER A 247 4.88 -5.46 15.68
CA SER A 247 4.21 -6.71 15.33
C SER A 247 5.24 -7.82 15.02
N PRO A 248 5.08 -9.04 15.55
CA PRO A 248 6.00 -10.12 15.27
C PRO A 248 5.93 -10.62 13.82
N PRO A 249 7.07 -11.01 13.23
CA PRO A 249 7.08 -11.84 12.04
C PRO A 249 6.35 -13.16 12.28
N ALA A 250 5.62 -13.64 11.27
CA ALA A 250 4.86 -14.88 11.38
C ALA A 250 5.71 -16.10 11.83
N PRO A 251 6.96 -16.29 11.35
CA PRO A 251 7.79 -17.40 11.79
C PRO A 251 8.08 -17.39 13.30
N ILE A 252 8.41 -16.23 13.87
CA ILE A 252 8.72 -16.10 15.30
C ILE A 252 7.47 -16.37 16.15
N ARG A 253 6.31 -15.83 15.74
CA ARG A 253 5.03 -16.10 16.41
C ARG A 253 4.69 -17.59 16.41
N ASP A 254 4.79 -18.23 15.24
CA ASP A 254 4.41 -19.64 15.10
C ASP A 254 5.38 -20.57 15.84
N GLU A 255 6.68 -20.22 15.89
CA GLU A 255 7.68 -20.95 16.68
C GLU A 255 7.42 -20.84 18.18
N LEU A 256 7.20 -19.63 18.71
CA LEU A 256 6.87 -19.44 20.13
C LEU A 256 5.60 -20.21 20.51
N TYR A 257 4.56 -20.14 19.66
CA TYR A 257 3.34 -20.90 19.86
C TYR A 257 3.60 -22.41 19.90
N ALA A 258 4.42 -22.93 19.00
CA ALA A 258 4.78 -24.35 18.95
C ALA A 258 5.56 -24.79 20.21
N ARG A 259 6.51 -23.98 20.68
CA ARG A 259 7.29 -24.25 21.91
C ARG A 259 6.41 -24.26 23.15
N ALA A 260 5.51 -23.29 23.30
CA ALA A 260 4.53 -23.28 24.38
C ALA A 260 3.66 -24.55 24.39
N GLN A 261 3.25 -25.05 23.21
CA GLN A 261 2.50 -26.30 23.12
C GLN A 261 3.34 -27.53 23.52
N LYS A 262 4.63 -27.57 23.18
CA LYS A 262 5.54 -28.65 23.61
C LYS A 262 5.71 -28.66 25.12
N PHE A 263 5.92 -27.50 25.75
CA PHE A 263 6.05 -27.38 27.20
C PHE A 263 4.76 -27.75 27.94
N ALA A 264 3.59 -27.35 27.44
CA ALA A 264 2.30 -27.75 28.00
C ALA A 264 2.10 -29.28 27.97
N LYS A 265 2.61 -29.96 26.94
CA LYS A 265 2.56 -31.42 26.85
C LYS A 265 3.56 -32.08 27.81
N ALA A 266 4.80 -31.57 27.88
CA ALA A 266 5.83 -32.12 28.77
C ALA A 266 5.44 -32.02 30.26
N GLY A 267 4.86 -30.90 30.70
CA GLY A 267 4.40 -30.71 32.08
C GLY A 267 3.24 -31.64 32.46
N LYS A 268 2.36 -32.00 31.51
CA LYS A 268 1.30 -32.98 31.75
C LYS A 268 1.82 -34.40 31.94
N THR A 269 2.93 -34.75 31.30
CA THR A 269 3.55 -36.08 31.42
C THR A 269 4.28 -36.26 32.76
N GLN A 270 4.75 -35.17 33.40
CA GLN A 270 5.44 -35.22 34.69
C GLN A 270 4.50 -35.19 35.91
N GLY A 271 3.27 -34.68 35.78
CA GLY A 271 2.28 -34.62 36.87
C GLY A 271 1.40 -35.86 37.05
N LEU A 272 1.80 -37.01 36.50
CA LEU A 272 1.03 -38.26 36.44
C LEU A 272 1.62 -39.38 37.34
N PHE A 273 2.48 -39.02 38.30
CA PHE A 273 3.04 -39.92 39.32
C PHE A 273 2.64 -39.47 40.73
#